data_AF-A0A7S0ZP76-F1
#
_entry.id   AF-A0A7S0ZP76-F1
#
_cell.length_a   1.000
_cell.length_b   1.000
_cell.length_c   1.000
_cell.angle_alpha   90.00
_cell.angle_beta   90.00
_cell.angle_gamma   90.00
#
_symmetry.space_group_name_H-M   'P 1'
#
loop_
_entity.id
_entity.type
_entity.pdbx_description
1 polymer ?
#
loop_
_entity_poly.entity_id
_entity_poly.type
_entity_poly.pdbx_seq_one_letter_code
_entity_poly.pdbx_strand_id
1 'polypeptide(L)'
;GNMSEYERVQHSLQCKPFAAYVCYFSNIYIDTGLIPKEVFQLKEESTGLCLERIPKNVYKQPSQASLAPCGSDESGGVSWLQLWHPGNHDGQGGLNGIMNWNSYECLDSNRAGAIIQTSDCHLEGKSRNQQFSLSSDNNQLMWQKGKQCVGPQALKEADPEIATPGSCNTMVVPEGDEIVTSMGKDMPGRFRLQRESLCAAVMGSSSNFGFDFVFMRCSVENSLQIFTTKLVEGGFQITSGETGQCLDAGGGRTVLIYPCYESSVKNVNQLWEIDDGQLVWPGTKKASGFCVDVVKQERETEKRGGLWMEMCADKEGQRIRKYGELSDGTFLLRDGDSGKCVGRLVTGDLDLVECGTSQLWRTTTNGLAHVDSKDCLWSSYNGKAGIKKCHATGRQQRFTLVGTPGVAQQHTGYADNGRQRFHEQCLDYLPATRINAMLQDCAGAQTHGVRWTAIGMRVPLERTVWDAQKPCSEQPKLG
;
A
#
# COMPACT_ATOMS: atom_id res chain seq x y z
N GLY A 1 14.12 -38.98 9.37
CA GLY A 1 13.23 -39.73 8.48
C GLY A 1 14.07 -40.65 7.61
N ASN A 2 13.56 -41.83 7.24
CA ASN A 2 14.25 -42.74 6.33
C ASN A 2 14.17 -42.19 4.88
N MET A 3 15.31 -42.00 4.22
CA MET A 3 15.43 -41.46 2.85
C MET A 3 15.64 -42.54 1.78
N SER A 4 15.66 -43.83 2.16
CA SER A 4 16.02 -44.94 1.26
C SER A 4 15.12 -45.08 0.03
N GLU A 5 13.83 -44.74 0.16
CA GLU A 5 12.89 -44.73 -0.98
C GLU A 5 13.21 -43.62 -1.98
N TYR A 6 13.62 -42.45 -1.49
CA TYR A 6 14.03 -41.34 -2.35
C TYR A 6 15.31 -41.71 -3.14
N GLU A 7 16.29 -42.31 -2.46
CA GLU A 7 17.54 -42.76 -3.08
C GLU A 7 17.29 -43.86 -4.13
N ARG A 8 16.39 -44.80 -3.85
CA ARG A 8 15.99 -45.87 -4.79
C ARG A 8 15.36 -45.29 -6.06
N VAL A 9 14.42 -44.35 -5.91
CA VAL A 9 13.78 -43.66 -7.03
C VAL A 9 14.80 -42.85 -7.82
N GLN A 10 15.64 -42.06 -7.13
CA GLN A 10 16.71 -41.27 -7.75
C GLN A 10 17.66 -42.14 -8.60
N HIS A 11 18.07 -43.30 -8.08
CA HIS A 11 18.94 -44.24 -8.79
C HIS A 11 18.23 -44.88 -9.99
N SER A 12 16.95 -45.27 -9.85
CA SER A 12 16.18 -45.87 -10.95
C SER A 12 15.91 -44.91 -12.11
N LEU A 13 15.67 -43.63 -11.81
CA LEU A 13 15.34 -42.60 -12.79
C LEU A 13 16.58 -41.94 -13.39
N GLN A 14 17.79 -42.31 -12.92
CA GLN A 14 19.06 -41.69 -13.31
C GLN A 14 19.00 -40.15 -13.19
N CYS A 15 18.35 -39.65 -12.15
CA CYS A 15 18.12 -38.21 -11.99
C CYS A 15 19.45 -37.45 -11.98
N LYS A 16 19.52 -36.34 -12.71
CA LYS A 16 20.65 -35.43 -12.59
C LYS A 16 20.62 -34.75 -11.20
N PRO A 17 21.76 -34.23 -10.70
CA PRO A 17 21.76 -33.42 -9.49
C PRO A 17 20.83 -32.21 -9.63
N PHE A 18 20.28 -31.71 -8.52
CA PHE A 18 19.41 -30.53 -8.51
C PHE A 18 20.01 -29.33 -9.27
N ALA A 19 21.33 -29.13 -9.16
CA ALA A 19 22.05 -28.08 -9.89
C ALA A 19 21.88 -28.15 -11.42
N ALA A 20 21.75 -29.36 -12.00
CA ALA A 20 21.51 -29.52 -13.43
C ALA A 20 20.11 -29.02 -13.83
N TYR A 21 19.09 -29.23 -13.01
CA TYR A 21 17.74 -28.69 -13.24
C TYR A 21 17.71 -27.18 -13.07
N VAL A 22 18.37 -26.66 -12.04
CA VAL A 22 18.53 -25.22 -11.82
C VAL A 22 19.20 -24.57 -13.04
N CYS A 23 20.24 -25.20 -13.59
CA CYS A 23 20.89 -24.73 -14.80
C CYS A 23 19.96 -24.81 -16.03
N TYR A 24 19.26 -25.92 -16.23
CA TYR A 24 18.35 -26.11 -17.35
C TYR A 24 17.24 -25.04 -17.39
N PHE A 25 16.70 -24.67 -16.23
CA PHE A 25 15.68 -23.63 -16.08
C PHE A 25 16.25 -22.25 -15.73
N SER A 26 17.56 -22.03 -15.95
CA SER A 26 18.23 -20.77 -15.60
C SER A 26 17.57 -19.55 -16.26
N ASN A 27 17.16 -19.68 -17.51
CA ASN A 27 16.40 -18.68 -18.23
C ASN A 27 15.09 -18.33 -17.49
N ILE A 28 14.37 -19.30 -16.93
CA ILE A 28 13.17 -19.01 -16.14
C ILE A 28 13.54 -18.20 -14.90
N TYR A 29 14.56 -18.60 -14.14
CA TYR A 29 14.93 -17.90 -12.91
C TYR A 29 15.46 -16.48 -13.16
N ILE A 30 16.28 -16.30 -14.18
CA ILE A 30 16.91 -15.01 -14.49
C ILE A 30 15.99 -14.12 -15.29
N ASP A 31 15.39 -14.63 -16.37
CA ASP A 31 14.64 -13.82 -17.35
C ASP A 31 13.22 -13.50 -16.89
N THR A 32 12.72 -14.14 -15.82
CA THR A 32 11.46 -13.74 -15.17
C THR A 32 11.66 -12.89 -13.91
N GLY A 33 12.93 -12.71 -13.50
CA GLY A 33 13.29 -11.93 -12.31
C GLY A 33 13.22 -12.67 -10.98
N LEU A 34 13.04 -14.00 -10.95
CA LEU A 34 13.02 -14.77 -9.69
C LEU A 34 14.36 -14.76 -8.94
N ILE A 35 15.47 -14.61 -9.66
CA ILE A 35 16.81 -14.34 -9.11
C ILE A 35 17.28 -13.02 -9.70
N PRO A 36 16.83 -11.88 -9.15
CA PRO A 36 17.08 -10.59 -9.75
C PRO A 36 18.56 -10.21 -9.63
N LYS A 37 19.04 -9.41 -10.59
CA LYS A 37 20.41 -8.88 -10.56
C LYS A 37 20.64 -7.96 -9.36
N GLU A 38 19.62 -7.17 -9.05
CA GLU A 38 19.61 -6.19 -7.99
C GLU A 38 18.21 -6.05 -7.40
N VAL A 39 18.16 -5.56 -6.17
CA VAL A 39 16.93 -5.16 -5.49
C VAL A 39 17.11 -3.76 -4.93
N PHE A 40 16.04 -2.98 -4.87
CA PHE A 40 16.06 -1.58 -4.46
C PHE A 40 14.74 -1.17 -3.78
N GLN A 41 14.77 -0.05 -3.05
CA GLN A 41 13.54 0.63 -2.63
C GLN A 41 13.13 1.64 -3.69
N LEU A 42 11.82 1.85 -3.84
CA LEU A 42 11.27 2.89 -4.70
C LEU A 42 10.82 4.06 -3.83
N LYS A 43 11.58 5.17 -3.85
CA LYS A 43 11.26 6.38 -3.11
C LYS A 43 10.49 7.36 -3.99
N GLU A 44 9.36 7.84 -3.52
CA GLU A 44 8.64 8.95 -4.12
C GLU A 44 9.22 10.27 -3.57
N GLU A 45 9.72 11.12 -4.45
CA GLU A 45 10.58 12.25 -4.06
C GLU A 45 9.82 13.39 -3.35
N SER A 46 8.55 13.63 -3.69
CA SER A 46 7.80 14.76 -3.12
C SER A 46 7.40 14.52 -1.67
N THR A 47 7.07 13.28 -1.32
CA THR A 47 6.72 12.84 0.04
C THR A 47 7.94 12.37 0.83
N GLY A 48 9.00 11.96 0.14
CA GLY A 48 10.17 11.35 0.76
C GLY A 48 9.95 9.91 1.25
N LEU A 49 8.79 9.33 0.94
CA LEU A 49 8.37 8.00 1.40
C LEU A 49 8.72 6.92 0.36
N CYS A 50 8.83 5.68 0.82
CA CYS A 50 9.11 4.51 -0.01
C CYS A 50 7.85 3.69 -0.25
N LEU A 51 7.75 3.11 -1.45
CA LEU A 51 6.71 2.15 -1.78
C LEU A 51 6.88 0.87 -0.96
N GLU A 52 5.82 0.50 -0.27
CA GLU A 52 5.75 -0.62 0.65
C GLU A 52 4.52 -1.47 0.36
N ARG A 53 4.73 -2.78 0.34
CA ARG A 53 3.64 -3.75 0.32
C ARG A 53 3.06 -3.92 1.71
N ILE A 54 1.75 -3.73 1.86
CA ILE A 54 1.02 -3.96 3.12
C ILE A 54 0.64 -5.44 3.20
N PRO A 55 1.29 -6.24 4.06
CA PRO A 55 0.99 -7.67 4.16
C PRO A 55 -0.46 -7.88 4.67
N LYS A 56 -1.26 -8.66 3.93
CA LYS A 56 -2.57 -9.10 4.41
C LYS A 56 -2.44 -10.41 5.19
N ASN A 57 -3.18 -10.51 6.29
CA ASN A 57 -3.32 -11.74 7.08
C ASN A 57 -4.23 -12.78 6.42
N VAL A 58 -4.91 -12.44 5.32
CA VAL A 58 -5.86 -13.31 4.62
C VAL A 58 -5.21 -13.88 3.38
N TYR A 59 -5.10 -15.21 3.35
CA TYR A 59 -4.57 -15.96 2.21
C TYR A 59 -5.37 -15.63 0.92
N LYS A 60 -4.65 -15.34 -0.18
CA LYS A 60 -5.17 -15.06 -1.55
C LYS A 60 -5.86 -13.71 -1.80
N GLN A 61 -5.78 -12.73 -0.91
CA GLN A 61 -6.21 -11.38 -1.25
C GLN A 61 -5.04 -10.55 -1.76
N PRO A 62 -5.20 -9.77 -2.85
CA PRO A 62 -4.18 -8.82 -3.28
C PRO A 62 -3.78 -7.91 -2.12
N SER A 63 -2.48 -7.80 -1.88
CA SER A 63 -1.96 -6.87 -0.86
C SER A 63 -2.02 -5.45 -1.42
N GLN A 64 -2.16 -4.44 -0.57
CA GLN A 64 -2.10 -3.05 -1.03
C GLN A 64 -0.65 -2.59 -1.11
N ALA A 65 -0.35 -1.64 -2.00
CA ALA A 65 0.91 -0.92 -1.99
C ALA A 65 0.67 0.52 -1.49
N SER A 66 1.42 0.93 -0.48
CA SER A 66 1.35 2.26 0.13
C SER A 66 2.73 2.89 0.23
N LEU A 67 2.78 4.20 0.31
CA LEU A 67 3.95 4.95 0.70
C LEU A 67 4.08 4.94 2.23
N ALA A 68 5.26 4.59 2.71
CA ALA A 68 5.63 4.54 4.11
C ALA A 68 7.07 5.06 4.30
N PRO A 69 7.48 5.41 5.53
CA PRO A 69 8.85 5.83 5.80
C PRO A 69 9.86 4.82 5.27
N CYS A 70 10.90 5.31 4.58
CA CYS A 70 11.92 4.43 4.00
C CYS A 70 12.71 3.71 5.11
N GLY A 71 12.73 2.38 5.06
CA GLY A 71 13.61 1.57 5.89
C GLY A 71 15.08 1.93 5.67
N SER A 72 15.91 1.70 6.69
CA SER A 72 17.36 1.97 6.65
C SER A 72 18.13 0.80 7.26
N ASP A 73 19.33 0.54 6.76
CA ASP A 73 20.20 -0.50 7.33
C ASP A 73 20.62 -0.16 8.78
N GLU A 74 20.69 1.12 9.13
CA GLU A 74 21.03 1.59 10.49
C GLU A 74 19.93 1.31 11.55
N SER A 75 18.66 1.24 11.12
CA SER A 75 17.51 1.13 12.03
C SER A 75 16.91 -0.27 12.12
N GLY A 76 17.69 -1.29 11.77
CA GLY A 76 17.24 -2.69 11.81
C GLY A 76 17.03 -3.33 10.44
N GLY A 77 17.57 -2.73 9.38
CA GLY A 77 17.53 -3.26 8.02
C GLY A 77 16.41 -2.65 7.18
N VAL A 78 16.55 -2.77 5.86
CA VAL A 78 15.45 -2.48 4.94
C VAL A 78 14.51 -3.66 4.88
N SER A 79 13.24 -3.40 5.12
CA SER A 79 12.22 -4.41 4.96
C SER A 79 12.14 -4.88 3.51
N TRP A 80 12.19 -6.20 3.31
CA TRP A 80 11.72 -6.86 2.09
C TRP A 80 10.36 -6.36 1.58
N LEU A 81 9.46 -5.89 2.44
CA LEU A 81 8.20 -5.28 2.01
C LEU A 81 8.38 -3.99 1.20
N GLN A 82 9.55 -3.35 1.30
CA GLN A 82 9.95 -2.17 0.53
C GLN A 82 11.01 -2.48 -0.54
N LEU A 83 11.44 -3.73 -0.67
CA LEU A 83 12.41 -4.12 -1.69
C LEU A 83 11.68 -4.61 -2.93
N TRP A 84 12.06 -4.05 -4.07
CA TRP A 84 11.48 -4.28 -5.37
C TRP A 84 12.58 -4.59 -6.39
N HIS A 85 12.21 -5.19 -7.49
CA HIS A 85 13.08 -5.39 -8.64
C HIS A 85 12.26 -5.53 -9.93
N PRO A 86 12.86 -5.35 -11.11
CA PRO A 86 12.24 -5.71 -12.36
C PRO A 86 11.90 -7.21 -12.37
N GLY A 87 10.73 -7.55 -12.88
CA GLY A 87 10.21 -8.92 -13.03
C GLY A 87 9.31 -9.05 -14.25
N ASN A 88 8.74 -10.23 -14.46
CA ASN A 88 7.88 -10.59 -15.61
C ASN A 88 8.56 -10.48 -16.98
N HIS A 89 8.75 -11.61 -17.66
CA HIS A 89 9.37 -11.65 -18.98
C HIS A 89 8.47 -11.00 -20.05
N ASP A 90 9.00 -10.10 -20.87
CA ASP A 90 8.21 -9.36 -21.87
C ASP A 90 8.02 -10.08 -23.22
N GLY A 91 8.58 -11.28 -23.37
CA GLY A 91 8.56 -12.07 -24.60
C GLY A 91 9.66 -11.71 -25.61
N GLN A 92 10.37 -10.59 -25.38
CA GLN A 92 11.46 -10.06 -26.21
C GLN A 92 12.82 -10.11 -25.47
N GLY A 93 12.88 -10.76 -24.31
CA GLY A 93 14.08 -10.88 -23.48
C GLY A 93 14.25 -9.75 -22.46
N GLY A 94 13.27 -8.86 -22.31
CA GLY A 94 13.21 -7.83 -21.29
C GLY A 94 12.27 -8.20 -20.13
N LEU A 95 12.21 -7.30 -19.14
CA LEU A 95 11.32 -7.40 -17.97
C LEU A 95 10.30 -6.27 -18.03
N ASN A 96 9.02 -6.57 -17.85
CA ASN A 96 7.93 -5.59 -17.99
C ASN A 96 7.09 -5.38 -16.74
N GLY A 97 7.50 -5.87 -15.57
CA GLY A 97 6.83 -5.63 -14.29
C GLY A 97 7.79 -5.25 -13.17
N ILE A 98 7.21 -4.86 -12.03
CA ILE A 98 7.93 -4.59 -10.79
C ILE A 98 7.44 -5.58 -9.74
N MET A 99 8.37 -6.40 -9.24
CA MET A 99 8.11 -7.51 -8.32
C MET A 99 8.63 -7.17 -6.93
N ASN A 100 7.85 -7.51 -5.89
CA ASN A 100 8.31 -7.36 -4.51
C ASN A 100 9.28 -8.50 -4.17
N TRP A 101 10.48 -8.16 -3.72
CA TRP A 101 11.56 -9.11 -3.50
C TRP A 101 11.20 -10.15 -2.44
N ASN A 102 11.61 -11.40 -2.68
CA ASN A 102 11.32 -12.53 -1.81
C ASN A 102 9.80 -12.71 -1.54
N SER A 103 8.99 -12.33 -2.53
CA SER A 103 7.57 -12.66 -2.63
C SER A 103 7.30 -13.21 -4.04
N TYR A 104 6.09 -13.73 -4.28
CA TYR A 104 5.63 -14.03 -5.65
C TYR A 104 4.69 -12.96 -6.20
N GLU A 105 4.67 -11.78 -5.56
CA GLU A 105 3.71 -10.73 -5.86
C GLU A 105 4.35 -9.59 -6.66
N CYS A 106 3.67 -9.19 -7.72
CA CYS A 106 4.03 -8.09 -8.60
C CYS A 106 3.07 -6.93 -8.37
N LEU A 107 3.53 -5.70 -8.62
CA LEU A 107 2.62 -4.55 -8.73
C LEU A 107 1.52 -4.89 -9.75
N ASP A 108 0.29 -4.63 -9.37
CA ASP A 108 -0.91 -4.85 -10.17
C ASP A 108 -1.85 -3.66 -10.00
N SER A 109 -2.41 -3.21 -11.12
CA SER A 109 -3.54 -2.30 -11.12
C SER A 109 -4.38 -2.55 -12.37
N ASN A 110 -5.68 -2.32 -12.27
CA ASN A 110 -6.62 -2.63 -13.35
C ASN A 110 -7.08 -1.40 -14.15
N ARG A 111 -6.98 -0.18 -13.59
CA ARG A 111 -7.44 1.06 -14.27
C ARG A 111 -6.96 2.35 -13.57
N ALA A 112 -7.11 3.47 -14.28
CA ALA A 112 -6.86 4.82 -13.76
C ALA A 112 -7.64 5.09 -12.45
N GLY A 113 -7.04 5.82 -11.51
CA GLY A 113 -7.62 6.13 -10.21
C GLY A 113 -7.58 5.00 -9.19
N ALA A 114 -7.26 3.76 -9.58
CA ALA A 114 -7.18 2.64 -8.66
C ALA A 114 -5.95 2.74 -7.75
N ILE A 115 -6.12 2.34 -6.47
CA ILE A 115 -5.00 2.09 -5.57
C ILE A 115 -4.19 0.91 -6.12
N ILE A 116 -2.87 1.05 -6.10
CA ILE A 116 -1.96 0.00 -6.53
C ILE A 116 -1.98 -1.13 -5.52
N GLN A 117 -2.04 -2.34 -6.05
CA GLN A 117 -2.04 -3.55 -5.27
C GLN A 117 -0.85 -4.41 -5.70
N THR A 118 -0.68 -5.53 -5.02
CA THR A 118 0.17 -6.61 -5.47
C THR A 118 -0.64 -7.90 -5.59
N SER A 119 -0.33 -8.68 -6.61
CA SER A 119 -0.94 -10.00 -6.86
C SER A 119 0.10 -10.96 -7.39
N ASP A 120 -0.20 -12.26 -7.43
CA ASP A 120 0.68 -13.26 -8.01
C ASP A 120 1.21 -12.83 -9.40
N CYS A 121 2.53 -12.90 -9.58
CA CYS A 121 3.19 -12.48 -10.80
C CYS A 121 2.83 -13.37 -12.00
N HIS A 122 2.43 -12.75 -13.11
CA HIS A 122 2.35 -13.42 -14.39
C HIS A 122 3.73 -13.43 -15.06
N LEU A 123 4.56 -14.42 -14.70
CA LEU A 123 5.96 -14.50 -15.12
C LEU A 123 6.19 -14.44 -16.65
N GLU A 124 5.18 -14.80 -17.44
CA GLU A 124 5.21 -14.70 -18.91
C GLU A 124 4.93 -13.28 -19.45
N GLY A 125 4.73 -12.29 -18.57
CA GLY A 125 4.47 -10.88 -18.90
C GLY A 125 3.16 -10.63 -19.66
N LYS A 126 2.25 -11.61 -19.70
CA LYS A 126 0.96 -11.51 -20.41
C LYS A 126 -0.06 -10.63 -19.72
N SER A 127 0.09 -10.39 -18.40
CA SER A 127 -0.85 -9.53 -17.67
C SER A 127 -0.55 -8.06 -17.96
N ARG A 128 -1.46 -7.40 -18.68
CA ARG A 128 -1.39 -5.95 -18.90
C ARG A 128 -1.52 -5.14 -17.61
N ASN A 129 -2.09 -5.72 -16.57
CA ASN A 129 -2.25 -5.06 -15.28
C ASN A 129 -0.93 -4.95 -14.52
N GLN A 130 0.04 -5.82 -14.82
CA GLN A 130 1.35 -5.87 -14.18
C GLN A 130 2.46 -5.22 -15.01
N GLN A 131 2.09 -4.46 -16.04
CA GLN A 131 3.05 -3.77 -16.90
C GLN A 131 3.53 -2.48 -16.25
N PHE A 132 4.51 -2.59 -15.35
CA PHE A 132 5.09 -1.46 -14.64
C PHE A 132 6.57 -1.28 -15.00
N SER A 133 7.00 -0.04 -15.17
CA SER A 133 8.42 0.29 -15.39
C SER A 133 8.77 1.63 -14.78
N LEU A 134 9.99 1.75 -14.26
CA LEU A 134 10.56 3.04 -13.87
C LEU A 134 11.19 3.67 -15.12
N SER A 135 10.68 4.82 -15.55
CA SER A 135 11.20 5.57 -16.68
C SER A 135 12.54 6.23 -16.34
N SER A 136 13.56 6.01 -17.18
CA SER A 136 14.86 6.67 -17.04
C SER A 136 14.82 8.17 -17.37
N ASP A 137 13.86 8.59 -18.19
CA ASP A 137 13.91 9.91 -18.83
C ASP A 137 13.27 10.99 -17.95
N ASN A 138 12.23 10.62 -17.21
CA ASN A 138 11.44 11.53 -16.38
C ASN A 138 11.24 11.05 -14.95
N ASN A 139 11.85 9.92 -14.57
CA ASN A 139 11.73 9.32 -13.24
C ASN A 139 10.28 9.07 -12.82
N GLN A 140 9.39 8.76 -13.76
CA GLN A 140 8.02 8.33 -13.44
C GLN A 140 7.94 6.81 -13.36
N LEU A 141 7.24 6.29 -12.36
CA LEU A 141 6.83 4.89 -12.33
C LEU A 141 5.58 4.75 -13.20
N MET A 142 5.75 4.21 -14.40
CA MET A 142 4.73 4.14 -15.44
C MET A 142 3.99 2.80 -15.41
N TRP A 143 2.72 2.85 -15.77
CA TRP A 143 1.87 1.68 -16.00
C TRP A 143 1.44 1.60 -17.46
N GLN A 144 1.43 0.39 -18.03
CA GLN A 144 1.06 0.10 -19.42
C GLN A 144 1.76 1.01 -20.43
N LYS A 145 3.10 1.13 -20.32
CA LYS A 145 3.94 1.94 -21.21
C LYS A 145 3.56 3.43 -21.20
N GLY A 146 3.32 3.99 -20.01
CA GLY A 146 3.06 5.42 -19.82
C GLY A 146 1.61 5.83 -20.04
N LYS A 147 0.66 4.87 -20.07
CA LYS A 147 -0.77 5.20 -20.10
C LYS A 147 -1.21 5.92 -18.83
N GLN A 148 -0.64 5.53 -17.69
CA GLN A 148 -0.84 6.14 -16.38
C GLN A 148 0.46 6.09 -15.60
N CYS A 149 0.56 6.93 -14.59
CA CYS A 149 1.72 7.01 -13.72
C CYS A 149 1.31 6.76 -12.27
N VAL A 150 2.22 6.18 -11.51
CA VAL A 150 2.05 5.93 -10.08
C VAL A 150 2.40 7.20 -9.31
N GLY A 151 1.57 7.56 -8.33
CA GLY A 151 1.88 8.63 -7.39
C GLY A 151 1.14 8.50 -6.06
N PRO A 152 1.42 9.43 -5.13
CA PRO A 152 0.71 9.49 -3.86
C PRO A 152 -0.78 9.78 -4.09
N GLN A 153 -1.65 9.05 -3.40
CA GLN A 153 -3.06 9.37 -3.35
C GLN A 153 -3.25 10.74 -2.72
N ALA A 154 -3.97 11.61 -3.42
CA ALA A 154 -4.31 12.93 -2.91
C ALA A 154 -5.11 12.81 -1.59
N LEU A 155 -4.83 13.72 -0.65
CA LEU A 155 -5.46 13.71 0.65
C LEU A 155 -6.97 13.98 0.49
N LYS A 156 -7.78 13.02 0.97
CA LYS A 156 -9.21 13.22 1.20
C LYS A 156 -9.39 14.31 2.25
N GLU A 157 -10.12 15.37 1.92
CA GLU A 157 -10.44 16.45 2.87
C GLU A 157 -11.85 16.34 3.45
N ALA A 158 -12.76 15.68 2.76
CA ALA A 158 -14.12 15.48 3.22
C ALA A 158 -14.81 14.27 2.58
N ASP A 159 -15.86 13.80 3.26
CA ASP A 159 -16.79 12.80 2.78
C ASP A 159 -17.98 13.44 2.06
N PRO A 160 -18.59 12.75 1.09
CA PRO A 160 -19.83 13.19 0.49
C PRO A 160 -20.97 13.08 1.50
N GLU A 161 -21.85 14.06 1.48
CA GLU A 161 -23.14 14.03 2.17
C GLU A 161 -24.27 13.92 1.14
N ILE A 162 -25.37 13.28 1.52
CA ILE A 162 -26.62 13.43 0.79
C ILE A 162 -27.47 14.48 1.52
N ALA A 163 -27.90 15.52 0.82
CA ALA A 163 -28.78 16.53 1.38
C ALA A 163 -30.10 16.60 0.60
N THR A 164 -31.09 17.27 1.18
CA THR A 164 -32.38 17.46 0.51
C THR A 164 -32.18 18.37 -0.72
N PRO A 165 -32.80 18.11 -1.87
CA PRO A 165 -32.67 18.99 -3.04
C PRO A 165 -32.93 20.46 -2.67
N GLY A 166 -32.07 21.37 -3.15
CA GLY A 166 -32.12 22.79 -2.82
C GLY A 166 -31.37 23.20 -1.54
N SER A 167 -30.94 22.23 -0.71
CA SER A 167 -30.13 22.51 0.50
C SER A 167 -28.62 22.31 0.31
N CYS A 168 -28.19 21.77 -0.83
CA CYS A 168 -26.77 21.57 -1.10
C CYS A 168 -26.04 22.88 -1.40
N ASN A 169 -24.76 22.91 -1.06
CA ASN A 169 -23.84 24.00 -1.42
C ASN A 169 -22.85 23.62 -2.52
N THR A 170 -22.78 22.33 -2.86
CA THR A 170 -21.97 21.85 -3.99
C THR A 170 -22.67 22.15 -5.30
N MET A 171 -21.93 22.79 -6.19
CA MET A 171 -22.39 23.25 -7.50
C MET A 171 -21.77 22.44 -8.62
N VAL A 172 -22.51 22.26 -9.70
CA VAL A 172 -22.00 21.82 -10.99
C VAL A 172 -21.29 23.01 -11.65
N VAL A 173 -19.97 22.90 -11.81
CA VAL A 173 -19.13 23.89 -12.47
C VAL A 173 -18.72 23.35 -13.84
N PRO A 174 -19.19 23.94 -14.96
CA PRO A 174 -18.88 23.45 -16.31
C PRO A 174 -17.38 23.44 -16.62
N GLU A 175 -16.93 22.43 -17.35
CA GLU A 175 -15.57 22.26 -17.87
C GLU A 175 -15.59 22.28 -19.41
N GLY A 176 -15.70 23.49 -19.97
CA GLY A 176 -15.88 23.74 -21.40
C GLY A 176 -17.33 24.13 -21.76
N ASP A 177 -17.58 24.29 -23.05
CA ASP A 177 -18.83 24.86 -23.59
C ASP A 177 -19.84 23.80 -24.07
N GLU A 178 -19.51 22.51 -23.95
CA GLU A 178 -20.41 21.43 -24.38
C GLU A 178 -21.63 21.35 -23.47
N ILE A 179 -22.82 21.24 -24.07
CA ILE A 179 -24.09 21.08 -23.38
C ILE A 179 -24.83 19.87 -23.96
N VAL A 180 -25.33 19.02 -23.07
CA VAL A 180 -26.14 17.84 -23.36
C VAL A 180 -27.57 18.14 -22.92
N THR A 181 -28.50 18.14 -23.86
CA THR A 181 -29.92 18.46 -23.60
C THR A 181 -30.79 17.20 -23.60
N SER A 182 -31.65 17.06 -22.59
CA SER A 182 -32.66 15.99 -22.48
C SER A 182 -33.94 16.51 -21.88
N MET A 183 -35.09 16.27 -22.54
CA MET A 183 -36.41 16.64 -22.01
C MET A 183 -36.51 18.13 -21.57
N GLY A 184 -35.82 19.03 -22.27
CA GLY A 184 -35.81 20.46 -21.94
C GLY A 184 -34.94 20.86 -20.74
N LYS A 185 -34.15 19.93 -20.21
CA LYS A 185 -33.08 20.20 -19.23
C LYS A 185 -31.73 20.18 -19.93
N ASP A 186 -30.86 21.10 -19.54
CA ASP A 186 -29.49 21.20 -20.03
C ASP A 186 -28.52 20.77 -18.94
N MET A 187 -27.48 20.04 -19.35
CA MET A 187 -26.40 19.61 -18.47
C MET A 187 -25.05 19.81 -19.19
N PRO A 188 -24.02 20.35 -18.53
CA PRO A 188 -22.70 20.44 -19.13
C PRO A 188 -22.20 19.06 -19.57
N GLY A 189 -21.62 18.97 -20.77
CA GLY A 189 -20.99 17.75 -21.28
C GLY A 189 -19.87 17.27 -20.37
N ARG A 190 -19.12 18.22 -19.78
CA ARG A 190 -18.10 17.97 -18.77
C ARG A 190 -18.23 18.99 -17.65
N PHE A 191 -17.99 18.57 -16.40
CA PHE A 191 -18.10 19.44 -15.23
C PHE A 191 -17.32 18.93 -14.03
N ARG A 192 -17.19 19.78 -13.01
CA ARG A 192 -16.78 19.42 -11.64
C ARG A 192 -17.93 19.61 -10.67
N LEU A 193 -17.95 18.82 -9.62
CA LEU A 193 -18.79 19.07 -8.45
C LEU A 193 -17.96 19.84 -7.43
N GLN A 194 -18.23 21.12 -7.24
CA GLN A 194 -17.38 22.02 -6.47
C GLN A 194 -18.13 22.68 -5.32
N ARG A 195 -17.48 22.73 -4.15
CA ARG A 195 -17.89 23.54 -3.00
C ARG A 195 -16.66 24.26 -2.45
N GLU A 196 -16.68 25.59 -2.48
CA GLU A 196 -15.52 26.42 -2.10
C GLU A 196 -14.26 26.00 -2.90
N SER A 197 -13.19 25.60 -2.21
CA SER A 197 -11.94 25.09 -2.81
C SER A 197 -11.91 23.57 -2.97
N LEU A 198 -13.01 22.87 -2.66
CA LEU A 198 -13.10 21.41 -2.73
C LEU A 198 -13.85 20.98 -3.99
N CYS A 199 -13.32 19.96 -4.66
CA CYS A 199 -13.93 19.30 -5.79
C CYS A 199 -14.15 17.83 -5.44
N ALA A 200 -15.29 17.29 -5.87
CA ALA A 200 -15.51 15.86 -5.79
C ALA A 200 -14.52 15.12 -6.69
N ALA A 201 -14.06 13.97 -6.23
CA ALA A 201 -13.16 13.09 -6.96
C ALA A 201 -13.56 11.64 -6.76
N VAL A 202 -13.15 10.80 -7.72
CA VAL A 202 -13.26 9.35 -7.63
C VAL A 202 -11.89 8.76 -7.37
N MET A 203 -11.75 8.06 -6.25
CA MET A 203 -10.47 7.45 -5.84
C MET A 203 -10.64 5.96 -5.58
N GLY A 204 -9.59 5.17 -5.80
CA GLY A 204 -9.59 3.76 -5.41
C GLY A 204 -9.89 3.61 -3.91
N SER A 205 -10.75 2.66 -3.57
CA SER A 205 -11.12 2.34 -2.20
C SER A 205 -10.15 1.34 -1.58
N SER A 206 -9.95 1.45 -0.27
CA SER A 206 -9.25 0.42 0.50
C SER A 206 -10.08 -0.87 0.64
N SER A 207 -11.40 -0.77 0.44
CA SER A 207 -12.31 -1.92 0.41
C SER A 207 -12.19 -2.65 -0.94
N ASN A 208 -12.06 -3.98 -0.88
CA ASN A 208 -11.60 -4.85 -1.97
C ASN A 208 -12.28 -4.58 -3.35
N PHE A 209 -11.69 -3.70 -4.17
CA PHE A 209 -12.03 -3.40 -5.57
C PHE A 209 -13.06 -2.29 -5.85
N GLY A 210 -13.38 -1.44 -4.86
CA GLY A 210 -14.27 -0.30 -5.05
C GLY A 210 -13.56 1.01 -5.42
N PHE A 211 -14.37 2.02 -5.71
CA PHE A 211 -13.95 3.41 -5.70
C PHE A 211 -14.76 4.16 -4.65
N ASP A 212 -14.10 5.04 -3.93
CA ASP A 212 -14.73 5.98 -3.02
C ASP A 212 -15.01 7.28 -3.77
N PHE A 213 -16.19 7.84 -3.53
CA PHE A 213 -16.52 9.20 -3.93
C PHE A 213 -16.15 10.13 -2.76
N VAL A 214 -15.28 11.10 -3.00
CA VAL A 214 -14.69 11.94 -1.94
C VAL A 214 -14.63 13.39 -2.36
N PHE A 215 -14.37 14.30 -1.41
CA PHE A 215 -14.01 15.68 -1.69
C PHE A 215 -12.56 15.97 -1.29
N MET A 216 -11.86 16.69 -2.16
CA MET A 216 -10.46 17.09 -2.00
C MET A 216 -10.22 18.44 -2.67
N ARG A 217 -9.03 19.04 -2.50
CA ARG A 217 -8.73 20.33 -3.16
C ARG A 217 -8.90 20.25 -4.66
N CYS A 218 -9.57 21.24 -5.23
CA CYS A 218 -9.71 21.38 -6.68
C CYS A 218 -8.34 21.49 -7.35
N SER A 219 -8.13 20.69 -8.40
CA SER A 219 -6.95 20.73 -9.25
C SER A 219 -7.39 20.59 -10.70
N VAL A 220 -7.06 21.59 -11.53
CA VAL A 220 -7.43 21.60 -12.95
C VAL A 220 -6.84 20.42 -13.71
N GLU A 221 -5.68 19.92 -13.29
CA GLU A 221 -4.98 18.79 -13.90
C GLU A 221 -5.47 17.42 -13.41
N ASN A 222 -6.31 17.37 -12.38
CA ASN A 222 -6.79 16.10 -11.85
C ASN A 222 -8.03 15.63 -12.61
N SER A 223 -7.84 14.73 -13.58
CA SER A 223 -8.92 14.15 -14.38
C SER A 223 -9.93 13.33 -13.57
N LEU A 224 -9.58 12.87 -12.36
CA LEU A 224 -10.50 12.16 -11.46
C LEU A 224 -11.54 13.07 -10.80
N GLN A 225 -11.39 14.39 -10.93
CA GLN A 225 -12.35 15.40 -10.47
C GLN A 225 -13.32 15.87 -11.56
N ILE A 226 -13.14 15.38 -12.80
CA ILE A 226 -13.97 15.75 -13.95
C ILE A 226 -15.01 14.66 -14.17
N PHE A 227 -16.26 15.07 -14.30
CA PHE A 227 -17.39 14.21 -14.62
C PHE A 227 -17.87 14.51 -16.04
N THR A 228 -18.32 13.48 -16.75
CA THR A 228 -18.83 13.61 -18.11
C THR A 228 -20.29 13.16 -18.15
N THR A 229 -21.10 13.92 -18.87
CA THR A 229 -22.52 13.66 -19.04
C THR A 229 -22.76 12.82 -20.28
N LYS A 230 -23.56 11.76 -20.12
CA LYS A 230 -24.05 10.96 -21.24
C LYS A 230 -25.58 10.95 -21.24
N LEU A 231 -26.15 11.27 -22.40
CA LEU A 231 -27.59 11.15 -22.61
C LEU A 231 -28.01 9.68 -22.64
N VAL A 232 -28.99 9.32 -21.81
CA VAL A 232 -29.65 8.01 -21.80
C VAL A 232 -31.17 8.17 -21.76
N GLU A 233 -31.91 7.11 -22.05
CA GLU A 233 -33.37 7.16 -22.00
C GLU A 233 -33.83 7.53 -20.58
N GLY A 234 -34.48 8.68 -20.43
CA GLY A 234 -35.06 9.15 -19.17
C GLY A 234 -34.18 10.06 -18.31
N GLY A 235 -32.96 10.41 -18.72
CA GLY A 235 -32.14 11.37 -17.97
C GLY A 235 -30.68 11.41 -18.40
N PHE A 236 -29.81 11.84 -17.47
CA PHE A 236 -28.37 11.92 -17.69
C PHE A 236 -27.64 10.86 -16.86
N GLN A 237 -26.77 10.10 -17.51
CA GLN A 237 -25.83 9.22 -16.83
C GLN A 237 -24.50 9.95 -16.66
N ILE A 238 -23.98 9.99 -15.43
CA ILE A 238 -22.76 10.74 -15.10
C ILE A 238 -21.59 9.76 -14.94
N THR A 239 -20.60 9.87 -15.82
CA THR A 239 -19.36 9.08 -15.74
C THR A 239 -18.27 9.89 -15.03
N SER A 240 -17.38 9.19 -14.33
CA SER A 240 -16.32 9.79 -13.50
C SER A 240 -14.94 9.64 -14.14
N GLY A 241 -14.44 10.75 -14.67
CA GLY A 241 -13.10 10.89 -15.23
C GLY A 241 -12.69 9.73 -16.13
N GLU A 242 -11.45 9.28 -15.94
CA GLU A 242 -10.86 8.17 -16.68
C GLU A 242 -11.21 6.79 -16.13
N THR A 243 -11.94 6.71 -15.01
CA THR A 243 -12.30 5.41 -14.41
C THR A 243 -13.34 4.66 -15.24
N GLY A 244 -14.11 5.40 -16.04
CA GLY A 244 -15.25 4.90 -16.82
C GLY A 244 -16.40 4.36 -15.96
N GLN A 245 -16.40 4.63 -14.65
CA GLN A 245 -17.49 4.26 -13.74
C GLN A 245 -18.53 5.39 -13.65
N CYS A 246 -19.75 5.04 -13.26
CA CYS A 246 -20.87 5.95 -13.14
C CYS A 246 -21.21 6.26 -11.69
N LEU A 247 -21.76 7.46 -11.47
CA LEU A 247 -22.42 7.80 -10.22
C LEU A 247 -23.73 7.02 -10.10
N ASP A 248 -23.91 6.32 -8.98
CA ASP A 248 -25.12 5.55 -8.65
C ASP A 248 -25.63 6.00 -7.28
N ALA A 249 -26.92 6.34 -7.21
CA ALA A 249 -27.55 6.86 -6.01
C ALA A 249 -27.78 5.82 -4.89
N GLY A 250 -27.42 4.54 -5.10
CA GLY A 250 -27.52 3.50 -4.08
C GLY A 250 -28.93 3.31 -3.52
N GLY A 251 -29.96 3.63 -4.32
CA GLY A 251 -31.36 3.66 -3.89
C GLY A 251 -31.70 4.78 -2.90
N GLY A 252 -30.98 5.90 -2.93
CA GLY A 252 -31.25 7.09 -2.11
C GLY A 252 -30.47 7.19 -0.80
N ARG A 253 -29.43 6.36 -0.62
CA ARG A 253 -28.73 6.26 0.68
C ARG A 253 -27.32 6.81 0.69
N THR A 254 -26.66 6.81 -0.47
CA THR A 254 -25.27 7.22 -0.63
C THR A 254 -24.97 7.38 -2.11
N VAL A 255 -23.88 8.06 -2.44
CA VAL A 255 -23.33 8.07 -3.80
C VAL A 255 -22.30 6.94 -3.91
N LEU A 256 -22.55 6.00 -4.81
CA LEU A 256 -21.66 4.92 -5.15
C LEU A 256 -20.97 5.21 -6.49
N ILE A 257 -19.75 4.71 -6.63
CA ILE A 257 -19.07 4.63 -7.92
C ILE A 257 -19.20 3.20 -8.41
N TYR A 258 -19.94 3.00 -9.50
CA TYR A 258 -20.38 1.68 -9.92
C TYR A 258 -20.29 1.51 -11.45
N PRO A 259 -20.20 0.27 -11.97
CA PRO A 259 -20.30 0.04 -13.40
C PRO A 259 -21.52 0.72 -14.02
N CYS A 260 -21.30 1.40 -15.15
CA CYS A 260 -22.36 2.03 -15.90
C CYS A 260 -23.28 0.97 -16.50
N TYR A 261 -24.58 1.05 -16.21
CA TYR A 261 -25.56 0.19 -16.85
C TYR A 261 -25.86 0.68 -18.28
N GLU A 262 -26.13 -0.27 -19.17
CA GLU A 262 -26.68 0.04 -20.49
C GLU A 262 -28.09 0.64 -20.36
N SER A 263 -28.45 1.52 -21.31
CA SER A 263 -29.76 2.18 -21.33
C SER A 263 -30.94 1.20 -21.31
N SER A 264 -30.76 0.00 -21.85
CA SER A 264 -31.75 -1.09 -21.88
C SER A 264 -32.17 -1.56 -20.49
N VAL A 265 -31.29 -1.44 -19.48
CA VAL A 265 -31.54 -1.86 -18.10
C VAL A 265 -32.44 -0.85 -17.36
N LYS A 266 -32.49 0.41 -17.82
CA LYS A 266 -33.28 1.49 -17.21
C LYS A 266 -33.04 1.64 -15.71
N ASN A 267 -31.77 1.54 -15.27
CA ASN A 267 -31.42 1.72 -13.85
C ASN A 267 -31.56 3.19 -13.45
N VAL A 268 -32.69 3.50 -12.80
CA VAL A 268 -33.02 4.86 -12.32
C VAL A 268 -32.05 5.40 -11.27
N ASN A 269 -31.23 4.56 -10.62
CA ASN A 269 -30.22 5.04 -9.67
C ASN A 269 -29.05 5.75 -10.35
N GLN A 270 -28.86 5.58 -11.66
CA GLN A 270 -27.81 6.25 -12.45
C GLN A 270 -28.36 7.39 -13.32
N LEU A 271 -29.61 7.79 -13.10
CA LEU A 271 -30.23 8.91 -13.80
C LEU A 271 -30.20 10.14 -12.90
N TRP A 272 -29.41 11.12 -13.31
CA TRP A 272 -29.19 12.37 -12.60
C TRP A 272 -29.78 13.53 -13.40
N GLU A 273 -29.98 14.64 -12.71
CA GLU A 273 -30.39 15.91 -13.28
C GLU A 273 -29.64 17.07 -12.64
N ILE A 274 -29.73 18.24 -13.26
CA ILE A 274 -29.33 19.50 -12.63
C ILE A 274 -30.59 20.26 -12.26
N ASP A 275 -30.59 20.77 -11.03
CA ASP A 275 -31.63 21.65 -10.50
C ASP A 275 -30.93 22.79 -9.73
N ASP A 276 -31.21 24.04 -10.10
CA ASP A 276 -30.54 25.24 -9.57
C ASP A 276 -29.00 25.13 -9.51
N GLY A 277 -28.39 24.50 -10.53
CA GLY A 277 -26.95 24.29 -10.61
C GLY A 277 -26.39 23.20 -9.68
N GLN A 278 -27.24 22.48 -8.95
CA GLN A 278 -26.86 21.35 -8.10
C GLN A 278 -27.04 20.03 -8.87
N LEU A 279 -26.19 19.05 -8.59
CA LEU A 279 -26.40 17.69 -9.11
C LEU A 279 -27.40 16.95 -8.22
N VAL A 280 -28.52 16.56 -8.80
CA VAL A 280 -29.66 15.98 -8.08
C VAL A 280 -29.98 14.60 -8.62
N TRP A 281 -30.21 13.65 -7.72
CA TRP A 281 -30.90 12.41 -8.04
C TRP A 281 -32.39 12.59 -7.73
N PRO A 282 -33.31 12.43 -8.70
CA PRO A 282 -34.72 12.78 -8.53
C PRO A 282 -35.50 11.85 -7.59
N GLY A 283 -34.90 10.73 -7.18
CA GLY A 283 -35.55 9.75 -6.33
C GLY A 283 -36.37 8.71 -7.08
N THR A 284 -37.14 7.93 -6.34
CA THR A 284 -38.08 6.94 -6.86
C THR A 284 -39.39 7.02 -6.09
N LYS A 285 -40.39 6.20 -6.46
CA LYS A 285 -41.62 6.05 -5.66
C LYS A 285 -41.38 5.62 -4.21
N LYS A 286 -40.20 5.06 -3.88
CA LYS A 286 -39.86 4.52 -2.56
C LYS A 286 -38.78 5.32 -1.83
N ALA A 287 -38.15 6.30 -2.47
CA ALA A 287 -37.04 7.05 -1.91
C ALA A 287 -37.10 8.50 -2.40
N SER A 288 -36.97 9.45 -1.50
CA SER A 288 -36.86 10.86 -1.86
C SER A 288 -35.59 11.11 -2.66
N GLY A 289 -35.64 12.07 -3.57
CA GLY A 289 -34.45 12.58 -4.23
C GLY A 289 -33.49 13.24 -3.23
N PHE A 290 -32.24 13.40 -3.65
CA PHE A 290 -31.20 14.08 -2.89
C PHE A 290 -30.26 14.83 -3.83
N CYS A 291 -29.56 15.81 -3.30
CA CYS A 291 -28.41 16.43 -3.95
C CYS A 291 -27.12 16.06 -3.22
N VAL A 292 -25.99 16.12 -3.92
CA VAL A 292 -24.67 15.77 -3.38
C VAL A 292 -24.07 16.99 -2.67
N ASP A 293 -23.73 16.87 -1.38
CA ASP A 293 -22.99 17.90 -0.64
C ASP A 293 -21.73 17.33 0.05
N VAL A 294 -21.10 18.10 0.92
CA VAL A 294 -19.85 17.82 1.62
C VAL A 294 -20.08 17.88 3.13
N VAL A 295 -19.74 16.80 3.83
CA VAL A 295 -19.56 16.85 5.30
C VAL A 295 -18.14 17.31 5.55
N LYS A 296 -17.95 18.47 6.20
CA LYS A 296 -16.61 18.82 6.71
C LYS A 296 -16.22 17.76 7.74
N GLN A 297 -15.29 16.89 7.35
CA GLN A 297 -14.73 15.93 8.27
C GLN A 297 -13.89 16.74 9.26
N GLU A 298 -14.26 16.72 10.53
CA GLU A 298 -13.30 17.09 11.56
C GLU A 298 -12.09 16.18 11.33
N ARG A 299 -10.94 16.76 10.97
CA ARG A 299 -9.72 15.98 10.86
C ARG A 299 -9.60 15.27 12.19
N GLU A 300 -9.79 13.95 12.19
CA GLU A 300 -9.39 13.14 13.32
C GLU A 300 -7.90 13.41 13.46
N THR A 301 -7.55 14.35 14.33
CA THR A 301 -6.19 14.50 14.81
C THR A 301 -6.00 13.24 15.62
N GLU A 302 -5.59 12.16 14.95
CA GLU A 302 -5.26 10.88 15.55
C GLU A 302 -4.08 11.12 16.49
N LYS A 303 -4.36 11.66 17.68
CA LYS A 303 -3.50 11.53 18.84
C LYS A 303 -3.64 10.09 19.29
N ARG A 304 -3.00 9.19 18.56
CA ARG A 304 -2.76 7.84 19.04
C ARG A 304 -1.78 7.96 20.20
N GLY A 305 -2.30 8.02 21.42
CA GLY A 305 -1.47 7.89 22.62
C GLY A 305 -0.82 6.50 22.69
N GLY A 306 0.33 6.41 23.37
CA GLY A 306 1.06 5.17 23.59
C GLY A 306 1.96 4.74 22.43
N LEU A 307 2.50 3.52 22.57
CA LEU A 307 3.47 2.94 21.63
C LEU A 307 2.82 1.91 20.69
N TRP A 308 3.30 1.88 19.45
CA TRP A 308 2.86 0.99 18.39
C TRP A 308 4.03 0.24 17.76
N MET A 309 3.72 -0.81 17.04
CA MET A 309 4.65 -1.61 16.26
C MET A 309 4.43 -1.29 14.79
N GLU A 310 5.37 -0.55 14.22
CA GLU A 310 5.38 -0.19 12.80
C GLU A 310 6.62 -0.76 12.12
N MET A 311 6.69 -0.68 10.80
CA MET A 311 7.92 -1.05 10.09
C MET A 311 9.09 -0.20 10.56
N CYS A 312 10.24 -0.83 10.76
CA CYS A 312 11.46 -0.15 11.18
C CYS A 312 11.94 0.85 10.13
N ALA A 313 12.07 2.11 10.52
CA ALA A 313 12.59 3.20 9.71
C ALA A 313 13.35 4.21 10.58
N ASP A 314 14.32 4.93 10.00
CA ASP A 314 14.96 6.05 10.71
C ASP A 314 14.08 7.30 10.58
N LYS A 315 13.12 7.44 11.50
CA LYS A 315 12.23 8.59 11.57
C LYS A 315 11.95 9.01 13.00
N GLU A 316 11.44 10.22 13.15
CA GLU A 316 10.81 10.65 14.39
C GLU A 316 9.74 9.65 14.82
N GLY A 317 9.72 9.28 16.10
CA GLY A 317 8.81 8.26 16.61
C GLY A 317 9.48 6.91 16.87
N GLN A 318 10.52 6.56 16.09
CA GLN A 318 11.14 5.23 16.09
C GLN A 318 12.59 5.20 16.56
N ARG A 319 13.12 6.32 17.08
CA ARG A 319 14.51 6.40 17.56
C ARG A 319 14.67 5.86 18.99
N ILE A 320 13.91 4.83 19.34
CA ILE A 320 13.93 4.18 20.65
C ILE A 320 15.09 3.18 20.70
N ARG A 321 16.11 3.52 21.48
CA ARG A 321 17.37 2.77 21.54
C ARG A 321 17.71 2.39 22.98
N LYS A 322 18.46 1.29 23.15
CA LYS A 322 19.05 0.93 24.44
C LYS A 322 20.02 2.03 24.90
N TYR A 323 19.95 2.38 26.17
CA TYR A 323 20.69 3.48 26.77
C TYR A 323 21.06 3.16 28.23
N GLY A 324 22.27 3.54 28.65
CA GLY A 324 22.69 3.47 30.06
C GLY A 324 22.68 2.06 30.64
N GLU A 325 23.32 1.10 29.97
CA GLU A 325 23.45 -0.27 30.49
C GLU A 325 24.24 -0.30 31.80
N LEU A 326 23.64 -0.92 32.81
CA LEU A 326 24.22 -1.12 34.14
C LEU A 326 25.02 -2.42 34.19
N SER A 327 25.83 -2.59 35.24
CA SER A 327 26.68 -3.77 35.43
C SER A 327 25.92 -5.09 35.59
N ASP A 328 24.63 -5.04 35.91
CA ASP A 328 23.73 -6.20 36.00
C ASP A 328 23.03 -6.56 34.67
N GLY A 329 23.39 -5.86 33.59
CA GLY A 329 22.82 -6.04 32.24
C GLY A 329 21.43 -5.42 32.05
N THR A 330 20.94 -4.65 33.01
CA THR A 330 19.71 -3.85 32.83
C THR A 330 20.02 -2.53 32.11
N PHE A 331 19.05 -1.97 31.41
CA PHE A 331 19.22 -0.75 30.60
C PHE A 331 17.89 -0.01 30.43
N LEU A 332 17.93 1.23 29.96
CA LEU A 332 16.75 1.98 29.55
C LEU A 332 16.52 1.83 28.04
N LEU A 333 15.25 1.88 27.61
CA LEU A 333 14.89 2.10 26.21
C LEU A 333 14.55 3.57 26.05
N ARG A 334 15.48 4.38 25.55
CA ARG A 334 15.36 5.83 25.45
C ARG A 334 15.04 6.25 24.02
N ASP A 335 14.04 7.08 23.88
CA ASP A 335 13.73 7.76 22.63
C ASP A 335 14.74 8.88 22.36
N GLY A 336 15.34 8.86 21.17
CA GLY A 336 16.33 9.84 20.73
C GLY A 336 15.73 11.22 20.44
N ASP A 337 14.43 11.30 20.15
CA ASP A 337 13.78 12.55 19.73
C ASP A 337 13.36 13.40 20.94
N SER A 338 12.65 12.81 21.89
CA SER A 338 12.16 13.47 23.11
C SER A 338 13.11 13.35 24.31
N GLY A 339 14.07 12.42 24.24
CA GLY A 339 14.95 12.09 25.37
C GLY A 339 14.26 11.32 26.51
N LYS A 340 12.97 10.97 26.38
CA LYS A 340 12.19 10.19 27.34
C LYS A 340 12.44 8.69 27.18
N CYS A 341 11.97 7.89 28.14
CA CYS A 341 12.16 6.45 28.14
C CYS A 341 10.82 5.72 27.94
N VAL A 342 10.86 4.59 27.24
CA VAL A 342 9.75 3.64 27.18
C VAL A 342 9.52 3.09 28.58
N GLY A 343 8.34 3.35 29.11
CA GLY A 343 8.00 2.95 30.46
C GLY A 343 6.52 2.68 30.66
N ARG A 344 6.21 2.11 31.82
CA ARG A 344 4.85 1.73 32.19
C ARG A 344 4.12 2.90 32.85
N LEU A 345 2.95 3.24 32.32
CA LEU A 345 2.02 4.19 32.94
C LEU A 345 1.28 3.54 34.12
N VAL A 346 0.68 4.37 34.98
CA VAL A 346 -0.17 3.91 36.10
C VAL A 346 -1.34 3.05 35.61
N THR A 347 -1.86 3.32 34.41
CA THR A 347 -2.92 2.52 33.76
C THR A 347 -2.45 1.12 33.35
N GLY A 348 -1.13 0.90 33.30
CA GLY A 348 -0.51 -0.33 32.81
C GLY A 348 -0.14 -0.31 31.32
N ASP A 349 -0.54 0.72 30.57
CA ASP A 349 -0.11 0.92 29.19
C ASP A 349 1.39 1.31 29.12
N LEU A 350 1.99 1.13 27.95
CA LEU A 350 3.33 1.63 27.64
C LEU A 350 3.25 2.98 26.92
N ASP A 351 4.11 3.91 27.32
CA ASP A 351 4.28 5.22 26.69
C ASP A 351 5.71 5.76 26.96
N LEU A 352 6.00 6.96 26.45
CA LEU A 352 7.19 7.72 26.78
C LEU A 352 7.03 8.47 28.10
N VAL A 353 7.85 8.12 29.08
CA VAL A 353 7.85 8.68 30.43
C VAL A 353 9.23 9.23 30.82
N GLU A 354 9.30 9.92 31.94
CA GLU A 354 10.60 10.33 32.50
C GLU A 354 11.48 9.11 32.79
N CYS A 355 12.74 9.22 32.38
CA CYS A 355 13.70 8.14 32.56
C CYS A 355 14.02 7.95 34.05
N GLY A 356 13.98 6.70 34.52
CA GLY A 356 14.26 6.36 35.91
C GLY A 356 14.47 4.87 36.11
N THR A 357 14.94 4.47 37.29
CA THR A 357 15.24 3.07 37.62
C THR A 357 14.01 2.15 37.57
N SER A 358 12.80 2.70 37.69
CA SER A 358 11.55 1.95 37.54
C SER A 358 11.22 1.59 36.09
N GLN A 359 11.94 2.15 35.11
CA GLN A 359 11.72 1.94 33.66
C GLN A 359 12.84 1.10 33.02
N LEU A 360 13.58 0.34 33.85
CA LEU A 360 14.64 -0.52 33.38
C LEU A 360 14.08 -1.76 32.66
N TRP A 361 14.81 -2.18 31.63
CA TRP A 361 14.57 -3.35 30.83
C TRP A 361 15.76 -4.30 30.92
N ARG A 362 15.53 -5.57 30.63
CA ARG A 362 16.61 -6.55 30.44
C ARG A 362 16.28 -7.51 29.32
N THR A 363 17.32 -7.98 28.63
CA THR A 363 17.17 -9.04 27.64
C THR A 363 17.00 -10.38 28.35
N THR A 364 16.06 -11.18 27.87
CA THR A 364 15.80 -12.56 28.32
C THR A 364 15.77 -13.50 27.12
N THR A 365 15.71 -14.81 27.36
CA THR A 365 15.49 -15.79 26.28
C THR A 365 14.17 -15.60 25.54
N ASN A 366 13.20 -14.92 26.17
CA ASN A 366 11.84 -14.75 25.64
C ASN A 366 11.62 -13.38 25.02
N GLY A 367 12.60 -12.47 25.07
CA GLY A 367 12.49 -11.08 24.60
C GLY A 367 12.93 -10.07 25.64
N LEU A 368 12.31 -8.88 25.64
CA LEU A 368 12.64 -7.79 26.55
C LEU A 368 11.70 -7.79 27.77
N ALA A 369 12.25 -7.96 28.96
CA ALA A 369 11.50 -7.94 30.21
C ALA A 369 11.67 -6.61 30.95
N HIS A 370 10.56 -6.02 31.37
CA HIS A 370 10.54 -4.85 32.23
C HIS A 370 10.88 -5.25 33.66
N VAL A 371 11.88 -4.62 34.27
CA VAL A 371 12.51 -5.08 35.52
C VAL A 371 11.55 -5.00 36.71
N ASP A 372 10.82 -3.89 36.84
CA ASP A 372 9.95 -3.64 37.99
C ASP A 372 8.71 -4.56 37.98
N SER A 373 8.01 -4.61 36.83
CA SER A 373 6.78 -5.41 36.70
C SER A 373 7.03 -6.90 36.47
N LYS A 374 8.23 -7.29 36.02
CA LYS A 374 8.59 -8.66 35.59
C LYS A 374 7.77 -9.17 34.40
N ASP A 375 7.08 -8.26 33.70
CA ASP A 375 6.35 -8.53 32.47
C ASP A 375 7.24 -8.29 31.25
N CYS A 376 6.89 -8.90 30.12
CA CYS A 376 7.63 -8.78 28.86
C CYS A 376 6.93 -7.80 27.91
N LEU A 377 7.75 -7.09 27.13
CA LEU A 377 7.29 -6.31 25.98
C LEU A 377 6.45 -7.21 25.07
N TRP A 378 5.32 -6.70 24.62
CA TRP A 378 4.33 -7.46 23.87
C TRP A 378 3.72 -6.58 22.78
N SER A 379 3.46 -7.16 21.62
CA SER A 379 2.69 -6.52 20.55
C SER A 379 1.34 -7.19 20.32
N SER A 380 0.30 -6.38 20.17
CA SER A 380 -1.02 -6.87 19.78
C SER A 380 -1.09 -7.19 18.28
N TYR A 381 -2.16 -7.87 17.87
CA TYR A 381 -2.42 -8.12 16.45
C TYR A 381 -2.75 -6.85 15.65
N ASN A 382 -3.21 -5.79 16.30
CA ASN A 382 -3.43 -4.48 15.68
C ASN A 382 -2.22 -3.55 15.80
N GLY A 383 -1.06 -4.05 16.25
CA GLY A 383 0.18 -3.29 16.32
C GLY A 383 0.39 -2.50 17.61
N LYS A 384 -0.60 -2.29 18.48
CA LYS A 384 -0.39 -1.63 19.78
C LYS A 384 0.64 -2.39 20.63
N ALA A 385 1.67 -1.69 21.11
CA ALA A 385 2.66 -2.24 22.01
C ALA A 385 2.20 -2.12 23.48
N GLY A 386 2.62 -3.05 24.32
CA GLY A 386 2.30 -3.08 25.74
C GLY A 386 3.20 -4.04 26.52
N ILE A 387 2.83 -4.33 27.75
CA ILE A 387 3.48 -5.35 28.58
C ILE A 387 2.49 -6.45 28.96
N LYS A 388 2.96 -7.70 28.99
CA LYS A 388 2.18 -8.86 29.46
C LYS A 388 3.10 -9.85 30.17
N LYS A 389 2.51 -10.73 31.00
CA LYS A 389 3.23 -11.84 31.62
C LYS A 389 4.11 -12.57 30.59
N CYS A 390 5.38 -12.73 30.92
CA CYS A 390 6.35 -13.37 30.05
C CYS A 390 5.95 -14.83 29.77
N HIS A 391 5.97 -15.23 28.50
CA HIS A 391 5.74 -16.61 28.08
C HIS A 391 6.69 -17.00 26.94
N ALA A 392 7.23 -18.22 26.99
CA ALA A 392 8.35 -18.64 26.14
C ALA A 392 7.98 -18.84 24.65
N THR A 393 6.69 -19.04 24.36
CA THR A 393 6.23 -19.46 23.02
C THR A 393 5.58 -18.34 22.21
N GLY A 394 5.40 -17.16 22.80
CA GLY A 394 4.67 -16.07 22.16
C GLY A 394 5.52 -15.28 21.18
N ARG A 395 5.21 -15.37 19.88
CA ARG A 395 5.79 -14.48 18.86
C ARG A 395 5.66 -13.00 19.24
N GLN A 396 4.53 -12.63 19.85
CA GLN A 396 4.23 -11.26 20.23
C GLN A 396 5.18 -10.71 21.31
N GLN A 397 5.98 -11.55 21.97
CA GLN A 397 6.97 -11.12 22.98
C GLN A 397 8.42 -11.29 22.51
N ARG A 398 8.65 -11.83 21.31
CA ARG A 398 10.00 -12.06 20.80
C ARG A 398 10.58 -10.78 20.23
N PHE A 399 11.34 -10.08 21.05
CA PHE A 399 12.07 -8.87 20.68
C PHE A 399 13.57 -9.09 20.80
N THR A 400 14.32 -8.50 19.88
CA THR A 400 15.77 -8.44 19.89
C THR A 400 16.24 -6.99 19.84
N LEU A 401 17.43 -6.72 20.34
CA LEU A 401 18.09 -5.43 20.17
C LEU A 401 19.04 -5.53 18.97
N VAL A 402 18.77 -4.75 17.93
CA VAL A 402 19.54 -4.79 16.67
C VAL A 402 20.36 -3.51 16.50
N GLY A 403 21.61 -3.66 16.09
CA GLY A 403 22.56 -2.54 15.93
C GLY A 403 23.18 -2.06 17.25
N THR A 404 23.92 -0.96 17.20
CA THR A 404 24.53 -0.30 18.37
C THR A 404 24.14 1.18 18.34
N PRO A 405 23.48 1.74 19.39
CA PRO A 405 23.29 1.18 20.73
C PRO A 405 22.13 0.18 20.91
N GLY A 406 21.43 -0.20 19.84
CA GLY A 406 20.44 -1.29 19.82
C GLY A 406 18.99 -0.80 19.77
N VAL A 407 18.28 -1.10 18.68
CA VAL A 407 16.85 -0.79 18.48
C VAL A 407 16.01 -2.02 18.86
N ALA A 408 14.94 -1.82 19.62
CA ALA A 408 14.00 -2.90 19.97
C ALA A 408 13.17 -3.29 18.73
N GLN A 409 13.50 -4.45 18.16
CA GLN A 409 12.87 -4.98 16.96
C GLN A 409 12.14 -6.29 17.28
N GLN A 410 10.91 -6.43 16.83
CA GLN A 410 10.19 -7.69 16.88
C GLN A 410 10.80 -8.69 15.89
N HIS A 411 11.08 -9.90 16.37
CA HIS A 411 11.76 -10.94 15.61
C HIS A 411 11.02 -11.33 14.33
N THR A 412 11.75 -11.40 13.22
CA THR A 412 11.24 -11.90 11.92
C THR A 412 11.03 -13.40 11.96
N GLY A 413 10.16 -13.96 11.13
CA GLY A 413 10.05 -15.42 11.12
C GLY A 413 8.96 -15.99 10.26
N TYR A 414 8.75 -17.28 10.47
CA TYR A 414 7.83 -18.08 9.70
C TYR A 414 6.89 -18.83 10.65
N ALA A 415 5.62 -18.90 10.27
CA ALA A 415 4.63 -19.82 10.83
C ALA A 415 3.95 -20.59 9.69
N ASP A 416 3.08 -21.52 10.07
CA ASP A 416 2.31 -22.36 9.14
C ASP A 416 3.22 -23.00 8.07
N ASN A 417 4.30 -23.66 8.52
CA ASN A 417 5.28 -24.32 7.64
C ASN A 417 5.89 -23.40 6.56
N GLY A 418 6.09 -22.12 6.87
CA GLY A 418 6.66 -21.14 5.94
C GLY A 418 5.64 -20.34 5.14
N ARG A 419 4.34 -20.68 5.25
CA ARG A 419 3.26 -19.98 4.54
C ARG A 419 2.96 -18.61 5.10
N GLN A 420 3.07 -18.44 6.42
CA GLN A 420 2.90 -17.15 7.06
C GLN A 420 4.27 -16.58 7.40
N ARG A 421 4.55 -15.40 6.86
CA ARG A 421 5.79 -14.66 7.11
C ARG A 421 5.50 -13.52 8.06
N PHE A 422 6.49 -13.23 8.88
CA PHE A 422 6.42 -12.20 9.90
C PHE A 422 7.53 -11.21 9.67
N HIS A 423 7.14 -9.96 9.58
CA HIS A 423 8.01 -8.85 9.24
C HIS A 423 8.53 -8.20 10.53
N GLU A 424 9.73 -7.66 10.42
CA GLU A 424 10.36 -6.83 11.44
C GLU A 424 9.51 -5.59 11.69
N GLN A 425 9.30 -5.30 12.97
CA GLN A 425 8.60 -4.12 13.42
C GLN A 425 9.37 -3.49 14.57
N CYS A 426 9.38 -2.17 14.63
CA CYS A 426 10.04 -1.38 15.66
C CYS A 426 8.99 -0.61 16.48
N LEU A 427 9.35 -0.27 17.71
CA LEU A 427 8.52 0.59 18.54
C LEU A 427 8.40 1.98 17.93
N ASP A 428 7.18 2.51 17.91
CA ASP A 428 6.85 3.79 17.31
C ASP A 428 5.86 4.56 18.21
N TYR A 429 6.27 5.70 18.75
CA TYR A 429 5.37 6.59 19.50
C TYR A 429 4.65 7.62 18.60
N LEU A 430 5.08 7.73 17.34
CA LEU A 430 4.50 8.64 16.36
C LEU A 430 4.38 7.95 14.99
N PRO A 431 3.50 6.93 14.85
CA PRO A 431 3.29 6.24 13.58
C PRO A 431 3.02 7.21 12.43
N ALA A 432 3.77 7.05 11.34
CA ALA A 432 3.52 7.85 10.14
C ALA A 432 2.22 7.40 9.48
N THR A 433 1.38 8.34 9.06
CA THR A 433 0.20 8.04 8.25
C THR A 433 0.67 7.48 6.90
N ARG A 434 0.22 6.28 6.57
CA ARG A 434 0.46 5.67 5.25
C ARG A 434 -0.34 6.41 4.20
N ILE A 435 0.27 6.66 3.05
CA ILE A 435 -0.40 7.26 1.90
C ILE A 435 -0.55 6.17 0.85
N ASN A 436 -1.74 5.90 0.33
CA ASN A 436 -1.86 4.89 -0.73
C ASN A 436 -1.11 5.34 -1.98
N ALA A 437 -0.50 4.41 -2.71
CA ALA A 437 -0.03 4.67 -4.06
C ALA A 437 -1.18 4.41 -5.04
N MET A 438 -1.40 5.28 -6.02
CA MET A 438 -2.49 5.15 -6.98
C MET A 438 -2.05 5.43 -8.41
N LEU A 439 -2.81 4.92 -9.38
CA LEU A 439 -2.68 5.33 -10.78
C LEU A 439 -3.36 6.68 -11.01
N GLN A 440 -2.64 7.57 -11.68
CA GLN A 440 -3.09 8.90 -12.08
C GLN A 440 -2.59 9.23 -13.49
N ASP A 441 -3.18 10.26 -14.10
CA ASP A 441 -2.68 10.79 -15.37
C ASP A 441 -1.20 11.19 -15.24
N CYS A 442 -0.39 10.87 -16.26
CA CYS A 442 1.05 11.12 -16.22
C CYS A 442 1.42 12.60 -16.31
N ALA A 443 0.66 13.41 -17.05
CA ALA A 443 0.89 14.86 -17.14
C ALA A 443 0.50 15.53 -15.82
N GLY A 444 -0.62 15.10 -15.23
CA GLY A 444 -1.02 15.48 -13.87
C GLY A 444 0.06 15.13 -12.85
N ALA A 445 0.53 13.88 -12.85
CA ALA A 445 1.61 13.43 -11.96
C ALA A 445 2.88 14.29 -12.09
N GLN A 446 3.30 14.58 -13.32
CA GLN A 446 4.47 15.39 -13.61
C GLN A 446 4.31 16.82 -13.10
N THR A 447 3.13 17.42 -13.30
CA THR A 447 2.81 18.79 -12.85
C THR A 447 2.83 18.90 -11.33
N HIS A 448 2.42 17.85 -10.62
CA HIS A 448 2.51 17.77 -9.15
C HIS A 448 3.91 17.34 -8.65
N GLY A 449 4.89 17.23 -9.54
CA GLY A 449 6.28 16.93 -9.17
C GLY A 449 6.52 15.48 -8.73
N VAL A 450 5.60 14.57 -9.06
CA VAL A 450 5.72 13.15 -8.70
C VAL A 450 6.88 12.53 -9.48
N ARG A 451 7.90 12.10 -8.73
CA ARG A 451 9.11 11.46 -9.25
C ARG A 451 9.51 10.32 -8.35
N TRP A 452 10.13 9.32 -8.93
CA TRP A 452 10.51 8.07 -8.30
C TRP A 452 12.00 7.81 -8.47
N THR A 453 12.66 7.44 -7.38
CA THR A 453 14.08 7.07 -7.40
C THR A 453 14.27 5.69 -6.81
N ALA A 454 15.03 4.85 -7.51
CA ALA A 454 15.54 3.61 -6.95
C ALA A 454 16.69 3.93 -5.98
N ILE A 455 16.51 3.63 -4.70
CA ILE A 455 17.52 3.83 -3.65
C ILE A 455 17.90 2.50 -3.01
N GLY A 456 19.04 2.46 -2.32
CA GLY A 456 19.46 1.26 -1.58
C GLY A 456 19.66 0.03 -2.47
N MET A 457 20.10 0.24 -3.72
CA MET A 457 20.40 -0.83 -4.69
C MET A 457 21.44 -1.79 -4.10
N ARG A 458 21.12 -3.08 -4.11
CA ARG A 458 22.02 -4.13 -3.62
C ARG A 458 21.84 -5.42 -4.41
N VAL A 459 22.89 -6.24 -4.46
CA VAL A 459 22.84 -7.58 -5.03
C VAL A 459 22.31 -8.54 -3.96
N PRO A 460 21.19 -9.26 -4.19
CA PRO A 460 20.65 -10.18 -3.21
C PRO A 460 21.53 -11.43 -3.07
N LEU A 461 21.49 -12.08 -1.91
CA LEU A 461 22.32 -13.25 -1.60
C LEU A 461 22.10 -14.39 -2.61
N GLU A 462 20.86 -14.61 -3.03
CA GLU A 462 20.48 -15.62 -4.02
C GLU A 462 21.26 -15.42 -5.33
N ARG A 463 21.43 -14.16 -5.74
CA ARG A 463 22.19 -13.81 -6.94
C ARG A 463 23.69 -14.05 -6.75
N THR A 464 24.25 -13.65 -5.61
CA THR A 464 25.66 -13.91 -5.29
C THR A 464 25.97 -15.41 -5.28
N VAL A 465 25.11 -16.22 -4.67
CA VAL A 465 25.25 -17.68 -4.63
C VAL A 465 25.13 -18.27 -6.04
N TRP A 466 24.16 -17.80 -6.83
CA TRP A 466 23.99 -18.22 -8.22
C TRP A 466 25.25 -17.97 -9.06
N ASP A 467 25.77 -16.75 -9.02
CA ASP A 467 26.93 -16.35 -9.83
C ASP A 467 28.22 -17.06 -9.36
N ALA A 468 28.36 -17.36 -8.06
CA ALA A 468 29.51 -18.08 -7.52
C ALA A 468 29.53 -19.56 -7.93
N GLN A 469 28.37 -20.21 -8.01
CA GLN A 469 28.28 -21.63 -8.37
C GLN A 469 28.44 -21.87 -9.88
N LYS A 470 28.29 -20.83 -10.73
CA LYS A 470 28.29 -20.91 -12.21
C LYS A 470 27.74 -22.25 -12.75
N PRO A 471 26.50 -22.65 -12.39
CA PRO A 471 26.03 -24.02 -12.62
C PRO A 471 25.96 -24.45 -14.09
N CYS A 472 26.21 -23.53 -15.04
CA CYS A 472 26.04 -23.72 -16.47
C CYS A 472 27.32 -23.55 -17.32
N SER A 473 28.50 -23.33 -16.76
CA SER A 473 29.71 -23.07 -17.59
C SER A 473 30.19 -24.28 -18.40
N GLU A 474 29.65 -25.48 -18.20
CA GLU A 474 30.19 -26.73 -18.78
C GLU A 474 29.13 -27.71 -19.32
N GLN A 475 27.90 -27.28 -19.66
CA GLN A 475 26.94 -28.24 -20.23
C GLN A 475 27.15 -28.45 -21.75
N PRO A 476 27.36 -29.71 -22.21
CA PRO A 476 27.33 -30.03 -23.63
C PRO A 476 25.92 -29.73 -24.15
N LYS A 477 25.85 -29.07 -25.31
CA LYS A 477 24.58 -28.83 -26.03
C LYS A 477 23.82 -30.17 -26.09
N LEU A 478 22.67 -30.24 -25.42
CA LEU A 478 21.74 -31.34 -25.59
C LEU A 478 21.26 -31.26 -27.05
N GLY A 479 21.70 -32.24 -27.85
CA GLY A 479 21.39 -32.35 -29.27
C GLY A 479 19.98 -32.81 -29.54
#